data_AF-A0A0M8VFK1-F1
#
_entry.id   AF-A0A0M8VFK1-F1
#
_cell.length_a   1.000
_cell.length_b   1.000
_cell.length_c   1.000
_cell.angle_alpha   90.00
_cell.angle_beta   90.00
_cell.angle_gamma   90.00
#
_symmetry.space_group_name_H-M   'P 1'
#
loop_
_entity.id
_entity.type
_entity.pdbx_description
1 polymer ?
#
loop_
_entity_poly.entity_id
_entity_poly.type
_entity_poly.pdbx_seq_one_letter_code
_entity_poly.pdbx_strand_id
1 'polypeptide(L)' 'VGSGDVVSTAGLVDAPVWGLVRSAQSENPGRLALVDVDGSAALGQLPGVLGLDEPQVAVRGDVVWAPRLMRAGGGVLA' A
#
# COMPACT_ATOMS: atom_id res chain seq x y z
N VAL A 1 -14.32 4.54 31.01
CA VAL A 1 -13.34 3.50 30.60
C VAL A 1 -12.95 3.83 29.17
N GLY A 2 -11.73 4.31 28.95
CA GLY A 2 -11.25 4.64 27.61
C GLY A 2 -11.09 3.34 26.83
N SER A 3 -11.79 3.23 25.70
CA SER A 3 -11.52 2.20 24.71
C SER A 3 -10.10 2.42 24.24
N GLY A 4 -9.15 1.63 24.75
CA GLY A 4 -7.79 1.67 24.24
C GLY A 4 -7.84 1.31 22.77
N ASP A 5 -7.47 2.25 21.90
CA ASP A 5 -7.25 1.97 20.49
C ASP A 5 -6.20 0.86 20.42
N VAL A 6 -6.66 -0.36 20.16
CA VAL A 6 -5.76 -1.46 19.87
C VAL A 6 -5.16 -1.13 18.51
N VAL A 7 -3.97 -0.55 18.51
CA VAL A 7 -3.18 -0.38 17.30
C VAL A 7 -2.87 -1.78 16.79
N SER A 8 -3.59 -2.19 15.74
CA SER A 8 -3.33 -3.45 15.08
C SER A 8 -1.93 -3.40 14.47
N THR A 9 -1.04 -4.27 14.95
CA THR A 9 0.32 -4.42 14.42
C THR A 9 0.37 -5.29 13.17
N ALA A 10 -0.78 -5.76 12.67
CA ALA A 10 -0.88 -6.71 11.57
C ALA A 10 -0.16 -6.24 10.28
N GLY A 11 -0.01 -4.93 10.05
CA GLY A 11 0.73 -4.38 8.91
C GLY A 11 2.18 -3.97 9.20
N LEU A 12 2.65 -4.03 10.45
CA LEU A 12 3.96 -3.49 10.82
C LEU A 12 5.11 -4.41 10.36
N VAL A 13 4.88 -5.73 10.37
CA VAL A 13 5.86 -6.72 9.90
C VAL A 13 6.08 -6.64 8.38
N ASP A 14 5.06 -6.23 7.64
CA ASP A 14 5.11 -6.12 6.17
C ASP A 14 5.55 -4.73 5.70
N ALA A 15 5.57 -3.73 6.59
CA ALA A 15 5.97 -2.36 6.25
C ALA A 15 7.35 -2.27 5.57
N PRO A 16 8.40 -3.02 5.96
CA PRO A 16 9.68 -3.00 5.27
C PRO A 16 9.63 -3.51 3.82
N VAL A 17 8.68 -4.38 3.48
CA VAL A 17 8.51 -4.95 2.13
C VAL A 17 8.26 -3.84 1.10
N TRP A 18 7.52 -2.80 1.49
CA TRP A 18 7.26 -1.65 0.62
C TRP A 18 8.53 -0.93 0.18
N GLY A 19 9.49 -0.74 1.09
CA GLY A 19 10.77 -0.12 0.78
C GLY A 19 11.62 -1.02 -0.12
N LEU A 20 11.70 -2.30 0.23
CA LEU A 20 12.47 -3.30 -0.52
C LEU A 20 11.97 -3.44 -1.97
N VAL A 21 10.67 -3.65 -2.16
CA VAL A 21 10.09 -3.83 -3.48
C VAL A 21 10.20 -2.55 -4.32
N ARG A 22 10.07 -1.37 -3.71
CA ARG A 22 10.31 -0.10 -4.40
C ARG A 22 11.73 0.00 -4.95
N SER A 23 12.73 -0.40 -4.17
CA SER A 23 14.12 -0.46 -4.66
C SER A 23 14.24 -1.44 -5.83
N ALA A 24 13.73 -2.66 -5.69
CA ALA A 24 13.78 -3.67 -6.75
C ALA A 24 13.06 -3.24 -8.05
N GLN A 25 11.96 -2.49 -7.93
CA GLN A 25 11.25 -1.90 -9.07
C GLN A 25 12.07 -0.82 -9.79
N SER A 26 12.80 0.01 -9.04
CA SER A 26 13.68 1.03 -9.62
C SER A 26 14.84 0.42 -10.39
N GLU A 27 15.36 -0.71 -9.90
CA GLU A 27 16.43 -1.48 -10.55
C GLU A 27 15.90 -2.34 -11.71
N ASN A 28 14.63 -2.76 -11.67
CA ASN A 28 14.02 -3.64 -12.67
C ASN A 28 12.63 -3.12 -13.13
N PRO A 29 12.60 -2.05 -13.95
CA PRO A 29 11.34 -1.43 -14.37
C PRO A 29 10.39 -2.42 -15.07
N GLY A 30 9.11 -2.36 -14.72
CA GLY A 30 8.04 -3.16 -15.35
C GLY A 30 8.05 -4.66 -15.00
N ARG A 31 8.93 -5.12 -14.11
CA ARG A 31 9.02 -6.56 -13.75
C ARG A 31 8.31 -6.96 -12.48
N LEU A 32 8.01 -5.99 -11.61
CA LEU A 32 7.43 -6.21 -10.29
C LEU A 32 6.28 -5.24 -10.05
N ALA A 33 5.14 -5.76 -9.61
CA ALA A 33 4.02 -4.98 -9.09
C ALA A 33 3.84 -5.29 -7.60
N LEU A 34 3.54 -4.28 -6.80
CA LEU A 34 3.20 -4.42 -5.38
C LEU A 34 1.71 -4.15 -5.19
N VAL A 35 0.98 -5.13 -4.65
CA VAL A 35 -0.43 -4.99 -4.29
C VAL A 35 -0.58 -5.27 -2.81
N ASP A 36 -0.93 -4.23 -2.05
CA ASP A 36 -1.26 -4.32 -0.63
C ASP A 36 -2.78 -4.53 -0.48
N VAL A 37 -3.20 -5.62 0.15
CA VAL A 37 -4.61 -5.99 0.33
C VAL A 37 -4.95 -6.04 1.81
N ASP A 38 -6.14 -5.55 2.20
CA ASP A 38 -6.62 -5.61 3.59
C ASP A 38 -7.29 -6.95 3.96
N GLY A 39 -7.38 -7.88 3.01
CA GLY A 39 -7.92 -9.22 3.25
C GLY A 39 -8.09 -10.04 1.98
N SER A 40 -8.50 -11.29 2.14
CA SER A 40 -8.65 -12.24 1.03
C SER A 40 -9.77 -11.86 0.04
N ALA A 41 -10.77 -11.10 0.47
CA ALA A 41 -11.86 -10.63 -0.39
C ALA A 41 -11.35 -9.73 -1.55
N ALA A 42 -10.28 -8.96 -1.31
CA ALA A 42 -9.67 -8.10 -2.31
C ALA A 42 -8.95 -8.85 -3.44
N LEU A 43 -8.67 -10.16 -3.27
CA LEU A 43 -7.96 -10.96 -4.28
C LEU A 43 -8.75 -11.10 -5.59
N GLY A 44 -10.09 -11.01 -5.54
CA GLY A 44 -10.94 -11.03 -6.73
C GLY A 44 -10.72 -9.84 -7.67
N GLN A 45 -10.18 -8.73 -7.17
CA GLN A 45 -9.91 -7.51 -7.94
C GLN A 45 -8.56 -7.54 -8.66
N LEU A 46 -7.69 -8.53 -8.36
CA LEU A 46 -6.32 -8.61 -8.90
C LEU A 46 -6.25 -8.57 -10.44
N PRO A 47 -7.11 -9.24 -11.21
CA PRO A 47 -7.04 -9.18 -12.68
C PRO A 47 -7.19 -7.75 -13.23
N GLY A 48 -8.08 -6.95 -12.64
CA GLY A 48 -8.27 -5.55 -13.03
C GLY A 48 -7.12 -4.66 -12.56
N VAL A 49 -6.65 -4.87 -11.34
CA VAL A 49 -5.53 -4.13 -10.74
C VAL A 49 -4.23 -4.33 -11.51
N LEU A 50 -3.91 -5.56 -11.92
CA LEU A 50 -2.70 -5.87 -12.68
C LEU A 50 -2.72 -5.34 -14.12
N GLY A 51 -3.89 -4.92 -14.62
CA GLY A 51 -4.03 -4.23 -15.90
C GLY A 51 -3.71 -2.72 -15.83
N LEU A 52 -3.53 -2.16 -14.64
CA LEU A 52 -3.17 -0.76 -14.45
C LEU A 52 -1.66 -0.56 -14.67
N ASP A 53 -1.29 0.58 -15.24
CA ASP A 53 0.12 0.99 -15.37
C ASP A 53 0.64 1.63 -14.06
N GLU A 54 0.36 0.98 -12.94
CA GLU A 54 0.76 1.43 -11.60
C GLU A 54 1.68 0.39 -10.96
N PRO A 55 2.93 0.73 -10.62
CA PRO A 55 3.86 -0.22 -10.03
C PRO A 55 3.46 -0.62 -8.60
N GLN A 56 2.69 0.21 -7.90
CA GLN A 56 2.28 -0.02 -6.52
C GLN A 56 0.84 0.44 -6.34
N VAL A 57 0.01 -0.42 -5.75
CA VAL A 57 -1.37 -0.09 -5.38
C VAL A 57 -1.75 -0.68 -4.02
N ALA A 58 -2.72 -0.06 -3.36
CA ALA A 58 -3.39 -0.61 -2.19
C ALA A 58 -4.88 -0.80 -2.48
N VAL A 59 -5.40 -1.99 -2.20
CA VAL A 59 -6.82 -2.32 -2.33
C VAL A 59 -7.43 -2.37 -0.93
N ARG A 60 -8.49 -1.60 -0.72
CA ARG A 60 -9.24 -1.53 0.54
C ARG A 60 -10.71 -1.63 0.23
N GLY A 61 -11.33 -2.77 0.56
CA GLY A 61 -12.66 -3.11 0.04
C GLY A 61 -12.69 -3.07 -1.50
N ASP A 62 -13.60 -2.27 -2.06
CA ASP A 62 -13.75 -2.09 -3.52
C ASP A 62 -12.98 -0.89 -4.08
N VAL A 63 -12.13 -0.24 -3.27
CA VAL A 63 -11.39 0.96 -3.66
C VAL A 63 -9.92 0.64 -3.89
N VAL A 64 -9.40 1.09 -5.04
CA VAL A 64 -7.99 0.99 -5.41
C VAL A 64 -7.31 2.34 -5.24
N TRP A 65 -6.19 2.36 -4.52
CA TRP A 65 -5.38 3.54 -4.26
C TRP A 65 -3.99 3.40 -4.88
N ALA A 66 -3.51 4.46 -5.52
CA ALA A 66 -2.13 4.56 -5.98
C ALA A 66 -1.36 5.57 -5.11
N PRO A 67 -0.20 5.20 -4.53
CA PRO A 67 0.57 6.09 -3.67
C PRO A 67 1.22 7.19 -4.50
N ARG A 68 1.15 8.43 -4.00
CA ARG A 68 1.85 9.60 -4.55
C ARG A 68 2.47 10.39 -3.40
N LEU A 69 3.71 10.80 -3.58
CA LEU A 69 4.36 11.70 -2.63
C LEU A 69 3.90 13.13 -2.90
N MET A 70 3.38 13.78 -1.87
CA MET A 70 3.12 15.21 -1.87
C MET A 70 3.97 15.87 -0.79
N ARG A 71 4.35 17.13 -1.01
CA ARG A 71 4.94 17.94 0.05
C ARG A 71 3.89 18.09 1.16
N ALA A 72 4.24 17.73 2.38
CA ALA A 72 3.43 18.08 3.53
C ALA A 72 3.32 19.61 3.58
N GLY A 73 2.08 20.14 3.58
CA GLY A 73 1.87 21.55 3.89
C GLY A 73 2.52 21.84 5.24
N GLY A 74 3.10 23.03 5.41
CA GLY A 74 3.73 23.45 6.67
C GLY A 74 2.71 23.59 7.79
N GLY A 75 2.18 22.48 8.28
CA GLY A 75 1.37 22.36 9.47
C GLY A 75 2.20 21.73 10.56
N VAL A 76 2.34 22.43 11.68
CA VAL A 76 2.94 21.89 12.90
C VAL A 76 2.06 20.73 13.38
N LEU A 77 2.65 19.54 13.49
CA LEU A 77 2.03 18.42 14.20
C LEU A 77 2.09 18.78 15.69
N ALA A 78 0.98 19.30 16.23
CA ALA A 78 0.75 19.45 17.67
C ALA A 78 0.03 18.22 18.21
#